data_AF-A0A919Q010-F1
#
_entry.id   AF-A0A919Q010-F1
#
_cell.length_a   1.000
_cell.length_b   1.000
_cell.length_c   1.000
_cell.angle_alpha   90.00
_cell.angle_beta   90.00
_cell.angle_gamma   90.00
#
_symmetry.space_group_name_H-M   'P 1'
#
loop_
_entity.id
_entity.type
_entity.pdbx_description
1 polymer ?
#
loop_
_entity_poly.entity_id
_entity_poly.type
_entity_poly.pdbx_seq_one_letter_code
_entity_poly.pdbx_strand_id
1 'polypeptide(L)'
;MISPPDETKPAMDRSAKAVISELLARDVTPVLRRQGFAGRGRNYRRTLPDRQELLTVEPHRWNSRHGGAFTIHLGVFLHDLDAFVALVPPSEPPDEHQCHLRRPGSHWWTFDAATDLRSLGADAGRAVQDLSWFDELRTDAGVLAWVRGTPLPYGVLGLRHVYLAATAGAPDLAQEWLSGIVADAPPGPLPREAARFAARLGLDCPPPVDAPALTAMFRTAPDQDGVSAVRHLVDKLEQHLRELRLEHPAAYHTLARDGHTCTAGFYGATTEEFLRPLLRAFAKLAPSFADVTWR
;
A
#
# COMPACT_ATOMS: atom_id res chain seq x y z
N MET A 1 39.78 -3.50 -9.72
CA MET A 1 40.32 -4.33 -8.63
C MET A 1 40.00 -5.77 -8.97
N ILE A 2 41.00 -6.54 -9.39
CA ILE A 2 40.84 -7.96 -9.75
C ILE A 2 40.98 -8.74 -8.44
N SER A 3 39.91 -9.42 -8.01
CA SER A 3 39.96 -10.26 -6.81
C SER A 3 40.98 -11.39 -7.02
N PRO A 4 41.82 -11.71 -6.01
CA PRO A 4 42.78 -12.80 -6.11
C PRO A 4 42.07 -14.15 -6.33
N PRO A 5 42.79 -15.15 -6.89
CA PRO A 5 42.20 -16.44 -7.25
C PRO A 5 41.72 -17.19 -6.01
N ASP A 6 40.42 -17.50 -6.07
CA ASP A 6 39.62 -18.49 -5.34
C ASP A 6 40.41 -19.46 -4.43
N GLU A 7 40.60 -19.06 -3.17
CA GLU A 7 40.70 -20.04 -2.09
C GLU A 7 39.39 -20.83 -2.12
N THR A 8 39.46 -22.07 -2.60
CA THR A 8 38.31 -22.95 -2.80
C THR A 8 37.67 -23.27 -1.47
N LYS A 9 36.72 -22.42 -1.04
CA LYS A 9 35.93 -22.66 0.16
C LYS A 9 35.25 -24.03 0.06
N PRO A 10 35.37 -24.88 1.09
CA PRO A 10 34.74 -26.19 1.05
C PRO A 10 33.24 -26.03 0.81
N ALA A 11 32.70 -26.86 -0.08
CA ALA A 11 31.27 -26.88 -0.31
C ALA A 11 30.56 -27.31 0.98
N MET A 12 29.41 -26.69 1.25
CA MET A 12 28.52 -27.15 2.29
C MET A 12 27.82 -28.43 1.84
N ASP A 13 27.64 -29.37 2.77
CA ASP A 13 26.85 -30.58 2.53
C ASP A 13 25.36 -30.30 2.31
N ARG A 14 24.90 -29.09 2.64
CA ARG A 14 23.51 -28.65 2.59
C ARG A 14 23.37 -27.38 1.77
N SER A 15 22.26 -27.26 1.05
CA SER A 15 21.91 -26.00 0.37
C SER A 15 21.69 -24.87 1.38
N ALA A 16 22.01 -23.63 1.00
CA ALA A 16 21.73 -22.44 1.80
C ALA A 16 20.25 -22.33 2.23
N LYS A 17 19.32 -22.76 1.37
CA LYS A 17 17.88 -22.83 1.71
C LYS A 17 17.61 -23.77 2.89
N ALA A 18 18.23 -24.95 2.90
CA ALA A 18 18.06 -25.92 3.97
C ALA A 18 18.64 -25.40 5.29
N VAL A 19 19.84 -24.81 5.23
CA VAL A 19 20.51 -24.19 6.38
C VAL A 19 19.65 -23.09 7.00
N ILE A 20 19.15 -22.14 6.19
CA ILE A 20 18.26 -21.06 6.67
C ILE A 20 17.00 -21.67 7.30
N SER A 21 16.36 -22.65 6.65
CA SER A 21 15.12 -23.23 7.18
C SER A 21 15.32 -23.93 8.53
N GLU A 22 16.44 -24.62 8.72
CA GLU A 22 16.81 -25.27 9.97
C GLU A 22 17.08 -24.27 11.10
N LEU A 23 17.88 -23.23 10.81
CA LEU A 23 18.13 -22.12 11.74
C LEU A 23 16.83 -21.47 12.20
N LEU A 24 15.95 -21.16 11.26
CA LEU A 24 14.66 -20.52 11.56
C LEU A 24 13.75 -21.43 12.38
N ALA A 25 13.68 -22.72 12.06
CA ALA A 25 12.84 -23.66 12.80
C ALA A 25 13.33 -23.84 14.24
N ARG A 26 14.65 -23.89 14.46
CA ARG A 26 15.26 -24.15 15.76
C ARG A 26 15.28 -22.92 16.67
N ASP A 27 15.72 -21.76 16.16
CA ASP A 27 16.08 -20.63 17.02
C ASP A 27 15.16 -19.41 16.88
N VAL A 28 14.59 -19.18 15.71
CA VAL A 28 13.77 -17.98 15.44
C VAL A 28 12.27 -18.24 15.65
N THR A 29 11.74 -19.31 15.05
CA THR A 29 10.31 -19.67 15.11
C THR A 29 9.79 -19.81 16.54
N PRO A 30 10.50 -20.49 17.48
CA PRO A 30 10.01 -20.61 18.85
C PRO A 30 9.94 -19.26 19.57
N VAL A 31 10.87 -18.34 19.29
CA VAL A 31 10.87 -16.98 19.84
C VAL A 31 9.65 -16.21 19.34
N LEU A 32 9.42 -16.21 18.01
CA LEU A 32 8.30 -15.50 17.39
C LEU A 32 6.95 -16.05 17.84
N ARG A 33 6.81 -17.38 17.97
CA ARG A 33 5.57 -18.00 18.48
C ARG A 33 5.24 -17.57 19.91
N ARG A 34 6.23 -17.44 20.79
CA ARG A 34 6.02 -16.92 22.15
C ARG A 34 5.52 -15.47 22.16
N GLN A 35 5.81 -14.71 21.11
CA GLN A 35 5.37 -13.32 20.94
C GLN A 35 4.04 -13.19 20.16
N GLY A 36 3.36 -14.31 19.89
CA GLY A 36 2.05 -14.32 19.24
C GLY A 36 2.09 -14.32 17.71
N PHE A 37 3.27 -14.47 17.09
CA PHE A 37 3.36 -14.62 15.64
C PHE A 37 2.97 -16.04 15.20
N ALA A 38 2.11 -16.11 14.19
CA ALA A 38 1.83 -17.31 13.43
C ALA A 38 2.64 -17.30 12.12
N GLY A 39 3.07 -18.47 11.65
CA GLY A 39 3.85 -18.55 10.42
C GLY A 39 4.67 -19.82 10.29
N ARG A 40 5.26 -19.99 9.11
CA ARG A 40 6.21 -21.07 8.82
C ARG A 40 7.23 -20.63 7.77
N GLY A 41 8.42 -21.21 7.86
CA GLY A 41 9.49 -20.94 6.90
C GLY A 41 10.00 -19.51 7.07
N ARG A 42 9.71 -18.63 6.11
CA ARG A 42 10.30 -17.30 6.03
C ARG A 42 9.35 -16.16 6.37
N ASN A 43 8.05 -16.43 6.48
CA ASN A 43 7.04 -15.40 6.67
C ASN A 43 6.28 -15.66 7.96
N TYR A 44 6.27 -14.66 8.84
CA TYR A 44 5.59 -14.67 10.13
C TYR A 44 4.69 -13.45 10.23
N ARG A 45 3.53 -13.62 10.85
CA ARG A 45 2.53 -12.56 11.00
C ARG A 45 1.88 -12.60 12.38
N ARG A 46 1.55 -11.42 12.89
CA ARG A 46 0.72 -11.21 14.08
C ARG A 46 -0.42 -10.27 13.70
N THR A 47 -1.64 -10.76 13.80
CA THR A 47 -2.85 -9.97 13.47
C THR A 47 -3.37 -9.29 14.73
N LEU A 48 -3.61 -8.00 14.63
CA LEU A 48 -4.21 -7.14 15.66
C LEU A 48 -5.49 -6.50 15.07
N PRO A 49 -6.37 -5.90 15.89
CA PRO A 49 -7.64 -5.36 15.41
C PRO A 49 -7.50 -4.27 14.32
N ASP A 50 -6.47 -3.45 14.40
CA ASP A 50 -6.23 -2.26 13.56
C ASP A 50 -5.13 -2.48 12.50
N ARG A 51 -4.33 -3.54 12.65
CA ARG A 51 -3.14 -3.76 11.83
C ARG A 51 -2.69 -5.21 11.80
N GLN A 52 -1.85 -5.52 10.81
CA GLN A 52 -1.09 -6.75 10.77
C GLN A 52 0.41 -6.43 10.83
N GLU A 53 1.13 -7.14 11.69
CA GLU A 53 2.57 -7.06 11.79
C GLU A 53 3.20 -8.24 11.08
N LEU A 54 4.23 -7.99 10.29
CA LEU A 54 4.89 -8.95 9.42
C LEU A 54 6.38 -8.99 9.72
N LEU A 55 6.92 -10.20 9.73
CA LEU A 55 8.35 -10.46 9.75
C LEU A 55 8.69 -11.41 8.61
N THR A 56 9.59 -10.97 7.73
CA THR A 56 10.01 -11.72 6.55
C THR A 56 11.51 -11.96 6.56
N VAL A 57 11.91 -13.20 6.33
CA VAL A 57 13.31 -13.60 6.21
C VAL A 57 13.67 -13.63 4.72
N GLU A 58 14.45 -12.64 4.28
CA GLU A 58 14.91 -12.55 2.90
C GLU A 58 16.25 -13.26 2.73
N PRO A 59 16.33 -14.35 1.94
CA PRO A 59 17.61 -14.94 1.57
C PRO A 59 18.33 -14.03 0.57
N HIS A 60 19.65 -13.93 0.72
CA HIS A 60 20.48 -13.21 -0.22
C HIS A 60 20.40 -13.87 -1.62
N ARG A 61 20.22 -13.07 -2.69
CA ARG A 61 20.00 -13.57 -4.06
C ARG A 61 21.15 -14.43 -4.64
N TRP A 62 22.36 -14.26 -4.12
CA TRP A 62 23.58 -14.99 -4.52
C TRP A 62 23.93 -16.17 -3.59
N ASN A 63 22.96 -16.71 -2.83
CA ASN A 63 23.17 -17.91 -2.03
C ASN A 63 23.58 -19.10 -2.90
N SER A 64 24.57 -19.88 -2.45
CA SER A 64 25.17 -20.97 -3.23
C SER A 64 25.39 -22.22 -2.38
N ARG A 65 26.09 -23.22 -2.94
CA ARG A 65 26.56 -24.40 -2.21
C ARG A 65 27.76 -24.12 -1.29
N HIS A 66 28.41 -22.96 -1.42
CA HIS A 66 29.58 -22.60 -0.61
C HIS A 66 29.22 -21.72 0.60
N GLY A 67 27.96 -21.30 0.71
CA GLY A 67 27.50 -20.38 1.74
C GLY A 67 26.29 -19.57 1.30
N GLY A 68 25.83 -18.72 2.19
CA GLY A 68 24.77 -17.79 1.91
C GLY A 68 24.67 -16.68 2.93
N ALA A 69 23.67 -15.83 2.75
CA ALA A 69 23.26 -14.86 3.73
C ALA A 69 21.74 -14.75 3.76
N PHE A 70 21.24 -14.17 4.84
CA PHE A 70 19.85 -13.75 4.96
C PHE A 70 19.74 -12.52 5.83
N THR A 71 18.63 -11.80 5.72
CA THR A 71 18.27 -10.70 6.61
C THR A 71 16.80 -10.82 7.03
N ILE A 72 16.40 -10.00 8.00
CA ILE A 72 15.05 -9.99 8.57
C ILE A 72 14.44 -8.60 8.36
N HIS A 73 13.34 -8.55 7.64
CA HIS A 73 12.54 -7.36 7.41
C HIS A 73 11.34 -7.34 8.35
N LEU A 74 10.99 -6.16 8.85
CA LEU A 74 9.76 -5.93 9.60
C LEU A 74 8.83 -5.03 8.80
N GLY A 75 7.53 -5.30 8.90
CA GLY A 75 6.50 -4.50 8.24
C GLY A 75 5.24 -4.38 9.08
N VAL A 76 4.57 -3.22 9.01
CA VAL A 76 3.23 -3.02 9.54
C VAL A 76 2.31 -2.69 8.38
N PHE A 77 1.29 -3.52 8.23
CA PHE A 77 0.18 -3.33 7.34
C PHE A 77 -1.00 -2.73 8.11
N LEU A 78 -1.49 -1.57 7.67
CA LEU A 78 -2.56 -0.83 8.33
C LEU A 78 -3.82 -0.95 7.47
N HIS A 79 -4.84 -1.65 7.98
CA HIS A 79 -6.03 -1.97 7.18
C HIS A 79 -6.79 -0.71 6.75
N ASP A 80 -6.90 0.28 7.63
CA ASP A 80 -7.60 1.53 7.32
C ASP A 80 -6.87 2.37 6.27
N LEU A 81 -5.53 2.42 6.35
CA LEU A 81 -4.73 3.11 5.34
C LEU A 81 -4.85 2.39 3.99
N ASP A 82 -4.81 1.07 3.96
CA ASP A 82 -4.98 0.31 2.73
C ASP A 82 -6.34 0.56 2.07
N ALA A 83 -7.43 0.50 2.85
CA ALA A 83 -8.77 0.88 2.39
C ALA A 83 -8.86 2.34 1.92
N PHE A 84 -7.87 3.15 2.28
CA PHE A 84 -7.75 4.55 1.88
C PHE A 84 -6.92 4.74 0.60
N VAL A 85 -5.78 4.05 0.45
CA VAL A 85 -4.85 4.19 -0.68
C VAL A 85 -5.12 3.22 -1.82
N ALA A 86 -5.64 2.03 -1.55
CA ALA A 86 -5.66 0.93 -2.49
C ALA A 86 -6.85 1.06 -3.45
N LEU A 87 -6.57 1.03 -4.75
CA LEU A 87 -7.60 0.91 -5.79
C LEU A 87 -8.15 -0.52 -5.90
N VAL A 88 -7.36 -1.49 -5.43
CA VAL A 88 -7.68 -2.91 -5.49
C VAL A 88 -7.39 -3.50 -4.11
N PRO A 89 -8.30 -4.31 -3.55
CA PRO A 89 -8.03 -5.00 -2.29
C PRO A 89 -6.72 -5.80 -2.38
N PRO A 90 -5.88 -5.76 -1.34
CA PRO A 90 -4.63 -6.50 -1.29
C PRO A 90 -4.94 -8.00 -1.28
N SER A 91 -3.95 -8.79 -1.68
CA SER A 91 -3.99 -10.23 -1.40
C SER A 91 -4.06 -10.45 0.10
N GLU A 92 -4.90 -11.38 0.55
CA GLU A 92 -4.92 -11.84 1.94
C GLU A 92 -4.14 -13.16 2.06
N PRO A 93 -3.05 -13.22 2.87
CA PRO A 93 -2.44 -12.13 3.66
C PRO A 93 -1.59 -11.17 2.79
N PRO A 94 -1.33 -9.93 3.27
CA PRO A 94 -0.38 -9.05 2.62
C PRO A 94 1.05 -9.62 2.69
N ASP A 95 1.85 -9.31 1.69
CA ASP A 95 3.30 -9.53 1.64
C ASP A 95 4.05 -8.33 2.24
N GLU A 96 5.33 -8.50 2.57
CA GLU A 96 6.17 -7.46 3.19
C GLU A 96 6.26 -6.18 2.34
N HIS A 97 6.35 -6.32 1.01
CA HIS A 97 6.43 -5.17 0.10
C HIS A 97 5.12 -4.37 0.02
N GLN A 98 4.01 -4.94 0.49
CA GLN A 98 2.70 -4.29 0.60
C GLN A 98 2.51 -3.58 1.95
N CYS A 99 3.45 -3.72 2.90
CA CYS A 99 3.37 -3.01 4.17
C CYS A 99 3.58 -1.50 4.01
N HIS A 100 2.84 -0.72 4.80
CA HIS A 100 2.86 0.75 4.74
C HIS A 100 4.04 1.31 5.53
N LEU A 101 4.31 0.71 6.69
CA LEU A 101 5.47 1.00 7.52
C LEU A 101 6.44 -0.16 7.37
N ARG A 102 7.68 0.11 6.98
CA ARG A 102 8.70 -0.91 6.74
C ARG A 102 9.98 -0.55 7.47
N ARG A 103 10.62 -1.56 8.06
CA ARG A 103 11.99 -1.49 8.55
C ARG A 103 12.80 -2.54 7.80
N PRO A 104 13.51 -2.14 6.73
CA PRO A 104 14.42 -3.05 6.05
C PRO A 104 15.42 -3.66 7.03
N GLY A 105 15.79 -4.91 6.80
CA GLY A 105 16.84 -5.54 7.59
C GLY A 105 18.15 -4.79 7.43
N SER A 106 18.69 -4.30 8.55
CA SER A 106 19.97 -3.59 8.58
C SER A 106 21.17 -4.54 8.70
N HIS A 107 20.93 -5.78 9.13
CA HIS A 107 21.96 -6.77 9.39
C HIS A 107 21.79 -8.01 8.51
N TRP A 108 22.88 -8.44 7.87
CA TRP A 108 22.94 -9.67 7.09
C TRP A 108 23.71 -10.75 7.87
N TRP A 109 23.01 -11.82 8.24
CA TRP A 109 23.64 -13.03 8.77
C TRP A 109 24.25 -13.80 7.62
N THR A 110 25.57 -13.87 7.57
CA THR A 110 26.33 -14.63 6.57
C THR A 110 26.74 -15.98 7.15
N PHE A 111 26.84 -16.99 6.29
CA PHE A 111 27.33 -18.31 6.67
C PHE A 111 28.02 -19.00 5.51
N ASP A 112 28.97 -19.87 5.85
CA ASP A 112 29.66 -20.79 4.98
C ASP A 112 29.95 -22.12 5.72
N ALA A 113 30.76 -22.99 5.13
CA ALA A 113 31.08 -24.30 5.70
C ALA A 113 31.83 -24.23 7.05
N ALA A 114 32.47 -23.11 7.38
CA ALA A 114 33.18 -22.93 8.66
C ALA A 114 32.30 -22.27 9.75
N THR A 115 31.09 -21.83 9.39
CA THR A 115 30.23 -21.07 10.31
C THR A 115 29.59 -21.98 11.36
N ASP A 116 29.71 -21.61 12.64
CA ASP A 116 28.93 -22.21 13.71
C ASP A 116 27.45 -21.82 13.59
N LEU A 117 26.68 -22.70 12.95
CA LEU A 117 25.25 -22.52 12.74
C LEU A 117 24.46 -22.47 14.06
N ARG A 118 24.97 -22.99 15.18
CA ARG A 118 24.29 -22.86 16.47
C ARG A 118 24.37 -21.43 16.99
N SER A 119 25.57 -20.86 16.97
CA SER A 119 25.80 -19.47 17.37
C SER A 119 25.04 -18.49 16.47
N LEU A 120 25.11 -18.69 15.15
CA LEU A 120 24.39 -17.86 14.16
C LEU A 120 22.87 -17.86 14.38
N GLY A 121 22.30 -19.04 14.62
CA GLY A 121 20.86 -19.18 14.86
C GLY A 121 20.43 -18.53 16.18
N ALA A 122 21.20 -18.73 17.25
CA ALA A 122 20.95 -18.08 18.53
C ALA A 122 21.02 -16.55 18.42
N ASP A 123 21.94 -16.03 17.60
CA ASP A 123 22.06 -14.60 17.34
C ASP A 123 20.85 -14.03 16.58
N ALA A 124 20.46 -14.66 15.48
CA ALA A 124 19.23 -14.29 14.76
C ALA A 124 17.98 -14.40 15.67
N GLY A 125 17.94 -15.42 16.53
CA GLY A 125 16.89 -15.61 17.53
C GLY A 125 16.83 -14.46 18.56
N ARG A 126 17.97 -13.95 19.02
CA ARG A 126 18.04 -12.76 19.90
C ARG A 126 17.61 -11.49 19.19
N ALA A 127 17.99 -11.31 17.92
CA ALA A 127 17.61 -10.14 17.15
C ALA A 127 16.09 -9.98 16.99
N VAL A 128 15.33 -11.09 17.07
CA VAL A 128 13.86 -11.06 17.05
C VAL A 128 13.23 -11.16 18.44
N GLN A 129 14.00 -11.12 19.53
CA GLN A 129 13.46 -10.99 20.89
C GLN A 129 13.02 -9.55 21.15
N ASP A 130 13.78 -8.58 20.64
CA ASP A 130 13.45 -7.17 20.73
C ASP A 130 12.67 -6.73 19.48
N LEU A 131 11.35 -6.83 19.58
CA LEU A 131 10.41 -6.32 18.59
C LEU A 131 9.75 -5.00 19.05
N SER A 132 10.43 -4.24 19.92
CA SER A 132 9.97 -2.94 20.44
C SER A 132 9.56 -1.96 19.35
N TRP A 133 10.14 -2.06 18.15
CA TRP A 133 9.73 -1.26 16.99
C TRP A 133 8.25 -1.38 16.65
N PHE A 134 7.65 -2.56 16.80
CA PHE A 134 6.20 -2.69 16.61
C PHE A 134 5.44 -1.93 17.69
N ASP A 135 5.91 -1.96 18.93
CA ASP A 135 5.29 -1.27 20.05
C ASP A 135 5.41 0.25 19.94
N GLU A 136 6.55 0.77 19.48
CA GLU A 136 6.74 2.19 19.16
C GLU A 136 5.68 2.67 18.16
N LEU A 137 5.47 1.91 17.08
CA LEU A 137 4.48 2.20 16.04
C LEU A 137 3.03 2.02 16.49
N ARG A 138 2.74 1.63 17.74
CA ARG A 138 1.37 1.66 18.31
C ARG A 138 0.92 3.05 18.71
N THR A 139 1.86 3.97 18.81
CA THR A 139 1.60 5.32 19.29
C THR A 139 1.69 6.30 18.13
N ASP A 140 0.85 7.32 18.17
CA ASP A 140 0.89 8.44 17.22
C ASP A 140 2.29 9.06 17.15
N ALA A 141 2.94 9.24 18.30
CA ALA A 141 4.31 9.75 18.40
C ALA A 141 5.33 8.86 17.67
N GLY A 142 5.22 7.53 17.81
CA GLY A 142 6.11 6.59 17.13
C GLY A 142 5.86 6.53 15.63
N VAL A 143 4.60 6.60 15.19
CA VAL A 143 4.26 6.74 13.76
C VAL A 143 4.86 8.03 13.19
N LEU A 144 4.68 9.18 13.86
CA LEU A 144 5.27 10.45 13.40
C LEU A 144 6.80 10.42 13.38
N ALA A 145 7.43 9.84 14.39
CA ALA A 145 8.89 9.66 14.43
C ALA A 145 9.36 8.82 13.24
N TRP A 146 8.67 7.71 12.94
CA TRP A 146 8.97 6.89 11.77
C TRP A 146 8.80 7.67 10.47
N VAL A 147 7.69 8.38 10.28
CA VAL A 147 7.44 9.11 9.04
C VAL A 147 8.49 10.19 8.80
N ARG A 148 8.94 10.89 9.85
CA ARG A 148 10.00 11.91 9.77
C ARG A 148 11.39 11.32 9.55
N GLY A 149 11.68 10.17 10.15
CA GLY A 149 12.99 9.53 10.09
C GLY A 149 13.20 8.60 8.90
N THR A 150 12.13 8.22 8.20
CA THR A 150 12.22 7.27 7.10
C THR A 150 12.70 7.97 5.84
N PRO A 151 13.87 7.58 5.27
CA PRO A 151 14.30 8.09 3.99
C PRO A 151 13.26 7.71 2.93
N LEU A 152 12.74 8.71 2.26
CA LEU A 152 11.75 8.53 1.20
C LEU A 152 12.42 7.84 0.02
N PRO A 153 11.83 6.78 -0.55
CA PRO A 153 12.30 6.21 -1.81
C PRO A 153 12.35 7.34 -2.86
N TYR A 154 13.55 7.62 -3.39
CA TYR A 154 13.79 8.70 -4.36
C TYR A 154 13.49 10.12 -3.85
N GLY A 155 13.39 10.32 -2.53
CA GLY A 155 13.09 11.64 -1.95
C GLY A 155 11.64 12.10 -2.12
N VAL A 156 10.74 11.24 -2.64
CA VAL A 156 9.38 11.65 -2.98
C VAL A 156 8.42 11.38 -1.83
N LEU A 157 7.79 12.44 -1.32
CA LEU A 157 6.65 12.35 -0.40
C LEU A 157 5.44 11.81 -1.16
N GLY A 158 4.88 10.70 -0.70
CA GLY A 158 3.62 10.15 -1.19
C GLY A 158 2.44 10.40 -0.26
N LEU A 159 1.21 10.27 -0.77
CA LEU A 159 -0.05 10.46 -0.03
C LEU A 159 -0.19 9.58 1.22
N ARG A 160 0.49 8.43 1.26
CA ARG A 160 0.57 7.60 2.48
C ARG A 160 1.14 8.37 3.68
N HIS A 161 2.13 9.25 3.46
CA HIS A 161 2.76 10.02 4.54
C HIS A 161 1.82 11.12 5.04
N VAL A 162 1.04 11.73 4.13
CA VAL A 162 -0.04 12.66 4.49
C VAL A 162 -1.05 11.98 5.40
N TYR A 163 -1.53 10.80 5.01
CA TYR A 163 -2.47 10.03 5.84
C TYR A 163 -1.89 9.70 7.22
N LEU A 164 -0.66 9.19 7.27
CA LEU A 164 -0.01 8.82 8.53
C LEU A 164 0.20 10.03 9.44
N ALA A 165 0.59 11.19 8.90
CA ALA A 165 0.71 12.42 9.68
C ALA A 165 -0.64 12.91 10.20
N ALA A 166 -1.68 12.92 9.37
CA ALA A 166 -3.01 13.36 9.75
C ALA A 166 -3.60 12.47 10.86
N THR A 167 -3.52 11.15 10.68
CA THR A 167 -4.06 10.18 11.65
C THR A 167 -3.26 10.09 12.94
N ALA A 168 -1.97 10.42 12.91
CA ALA A 168 -1.13 10.52 14.10
C ALA A 168 -1.16 11.92 14.77
N GLY A 169 -2.21 12.72 14.54
CA GLY A 169 -2.42 13.98 15.23
C GLY A 169 -1.51 15.15 14.80
N ALA A 170 -0.95 15.10 13.58
CA ALA A 170 -0.17 16.19 13.00
C ALA A 170 -0.81 16.74 11.70
N PRO A 171 -2.03 17.31 11.76
CA PRO A 171 -2.74 17.80 10.58
C PRO A 171 -1.99 18.91 9.84
N ASP A 172 -1.28 19.81 10.55
CA ASP A 172 -0.50 20.88 9.91
C ASP A 172 0.64 20.32 9.04
N LEU A 173 1.33 19.28 9.53
CA LEU A 173 2.37 18.59 8.77
C LEU A 173 1.79 17.83 7.58
N ALA A 174 0.63 17.19 7.77
CA ALA A 174 -0.09 16.54 6.69
C ALA A 174 -0.50 17.54 5.61
N GLN A 175 -0.99 18.72 6.01
CA GLN A 175 -1.34 19.82 5.13
C GLN A 175 -0.13 20.35 4.35
N GLU A 176 1.00 20.57 5.04
CA GLU A 176 2.25 21.01 4.43
C GLU A 176 2.68 20.04 3.32
N TRP A 177 2.73 18.73 3.63
CA TRP A 177 3.14 17.72 2.66
C TRP A 177 2.14 17.55 1.52
N LEU A 178 0.84 17.63 1.80
CA LEU A 178 -0.18 17.59 0.77
C LEU A 178 -0.02 18.75 -0.22
N SER A 179 0.19 19.96 0.29
CA SER A 179 0.43 21.16 -0.53
C SER A 179 1.69 21.00 -1.39
N GLY A 180 2.78 20.49 -0.82
CA GLY A 180 4.01 20.20 -1.56
C GLY A 180 3.80 19.17 -2.67
N ILE A 181 3.11 18.07 -2.37
CA ILE A 181 2.76 17.04 -3.36
C ILE A 181 1.95 17.64 -4.51
N VAL A 182 0.95 18.48 -4.22
CA VAL A 182 0.09 19.09 -5.24
C VAL A 182 0.85 20.12 -6.08
N ALA A 183 1.73 20.92 -5.47
CA ALA A 183 2.50 21.96 -6.15
C ALA A 183 3.52 21.37 -7.13
N ASP A 184 4.17 20.26 -6.76
CA ASP A 184 5.20 19.61 -7.57
C ASP A 184 4.63 18.58 -8.56
N ALA A 185 3.35 18.19 -8.39
CA ALA A 185 2.74 17.19 -9.24
C ALA A 185 2.50 17.71 -10.67
N PRO A 186 2.90 16.95 -11.71
CA PRO A 186 2.45 17.25 -13.06
C PRO A 186 0.91 17.13 -13.15
N PRO A 187 0.27 17.80 -14.11
CA PRO A 187 -1.15 17.57 -14.40
C PRO A 187 -1.43 16.07 -14.57
N GLY A 188 -2.41 15.54 -13.82
CA GLY A 188 -2.65 14.10 -13.80
C GLY A 188 -3.44 13.60 -12.60
N PRO A 189 -3.38 12.28 -12.31
CA PRO A 189 -4.18 11.66 -11.26
C PRO A 189 -3.78 12.10 -9.84
N LEU A 190 -2.51 12.45 -9.61
CA LEU A 190 -1.97 12.70 -8.27
C LEU A 190 -2.61 13.92 -7.56
N PRO A 191 -2.77 15.11 -8.17
CA PRO A 191 -3.48 16.23 -7.53
C PRO A 191 -4.93 15.90 -7.11
N ARG A 192 -5.57 14.93 -7.76
CA ARG A 192 -6.95 14.56 -7.45
C ARG A 192 -7.05 13.48 -6.39
N GLU A 193 -6.12 12.53 -6.39
CA GLU A 193 -5.93 11.67 -5.23
C GLU A 193 -5.62 12.53 -4.00
N ALA A 194 -4.76 13.53 -4.14
CA ALA A 194 -4.50 14.53 -3.09
C ALA A 194 -5.79 15.24 -2.63
N ALA A 195 -6.64 15.74 -3.54
CA ALA A 195 -7.91 16.35 -3.17
C ALA A 195 -8.87 15.38 -2.45
N ARG A 196 -8.94 14.11 -2.89
CA ARG A 196 -9.73 13.06 -2.21
C ARG A 196 -9.19 12.76 -0.82
N PHE A 197 -7.87 12.71 -0.66
CA PHE A 197 -7.18 12.57 0.62
C PHE A 197 -7.56 13.73 1.54
N ALA A 198 -7.47 14.95 1.02
CA ALA A 198 -7.78 16.16 1.76
C ALA A 198 -9.22 16.15 2.30
N ALA A 199 -10.19 15.88 1.43
CA ALA A 199 -11.59 15.85 1.80
C ALA A 199 -11.90 14.81 2.90
N ARG A 200 -11.29 13.62 2.83
CA ARG A 200 -11.50 12.56 3.83
C ARG A 200 -10.77 12.81 5.14
N LEU A 201 -9.64 13.52 5.10
CA LEU A 201 -8.82 13.83 6.28
C LEU A 201 -9.15 15.19 6.90
N GLY A 202 -10.05 15.97 6.30
CA GLY A 202 -10.35 17.33 6.72
C GLY A 202 -9.20 18.31 6.47
N LEU A 203 -8.39 18.06 5.44
CA LEU A 203 -7.31 18.96 5.00
C LEU A 203 -7.81 19.84 3.84
N ASP A 204 -7.17 20.98 3.66
CA ASP A 204 -7.38 21.87 2.53
C ASP A 204 -6.62 21.35 1.31
N CYS A 205 -7.28 21.31 0.17
CA CYS A 205 -6.61 21.10 -1.10
C CYS A 205 -7.27 22.01 -2.13
N PRO A 206 -6.51 22.83 -2.86
CA PRO A 206 -7.10 23.58 -3.97
C PRO A 206 -7.76 22.58 -4.91
N PRO A 207 -8.94 22.93 -5.47
CA PRO A 207 -9.59 22.08 -6.44
C PRO A 207 -8.60 21.81 -7.58
N PRO A 208 -8.52 20.58 -8.10
CA PRO A 208 -7.67 20.29 -9.24
C PRO A 208 -7.96 21.30 -10.34
N VAL A 209 -6.91 21.92 -10.87
CA VAL A 209 -7.01 23.12 -11.73
C VAL A 209 -7.73 22.84 -13.06
N ASP A 210 -8.03 21.58 -13.37
CA ASP A 210 -8.85 21.20 -14.51
C ASP A 210 -10.33 21.19 -14.12
N ALA A 211 -11.12 22.08 -14.72
CA ALA A 211 -12.57 21.93 -14.72
C ALA A 211 -12.96 20.55 -15.29
N PRO A 212 -14.00 19.88 -14.76
CA PRO A 212 -14.52 18.68 -15.39
C PRO A 212 -14.88 18.99 -16.84
N ALA A 213 -14.44 18.14 -17.75
CA ALA A 213 -14.90 18.17 -19.14
C ALA A 213 -16.41 17.85 -19.22
N LEU A 214 -16.93 17.18 -18.20
CA LEU A 214 -18.34 16.88 -18.01
C LEU A 214 -18.66 16.58 -16.54
N THR A 215 -19.74 17.14 -16.04
CA THR A 215 -20.36 16.73 -14.78
C THR A 215 -21.71 16.09 -15.08
N ALA A 216 -21.90 14.84 -14.66
CA ALA A 216 -23.17 14.13 -14.74
C ALA A 216 -23.76 13.99 -13.34
N MET A 217 -25.01 14.40 -13.16
CA MET A 217 -25.70 14.30 -11.87
C MET A 217 -26.88 13.34 -12.01
N PHE A 218 -26.94 12.34 -11.14
CA PHE A 218 -27.95 11.27 -11.12
C PHE A 218 -28.82 11.42 -9.88
N ARG A 219 -30.13 11.34 -10.04
CA ARG A 219 -31.08 11.24 -8.92
C ARG A 219 -31.84 9.92 -8.96
N THR A 220 -31.77 9.17 -7.87
CA THR A 220 -32.61 7.97 -7.67
C THR A 220 -34.04 8.38 -7.31
N ALA A 221 -35.02 7.58 -7.75
CA ALA A 221 -36.41 7.80 -7.37
C ALA A 221 -36.59 7.52 -5.85
N PRO A 222 -37.40 8.32 -5.14
CA PRO A 222 -37.52 8.25 -3.68
C PRO A 222 -38.15 6.94 -3.16
N ASP A 223 -38.78 6.15 -4.04
CA ASP A 223 -39.48 4.90 -3.75
C ASP A 223 -38.62 3.63 -3.96
N GLN A 224 -37.45 3.75 -4.57
CA GLN A 224 -36.49 2.65 -4.67
C GLN A 224 -35.63 2.58 -3.42
N ASP A 225 -35.18 1.37 -3.04
CA ASP A 225 -34.12 1.20 -2.06
C ASP A 225 -32.84 1.88 -2.59
N GLY A 226 -32.70 3.16 -2.24
CA GLY A 226 -31.68 4.05 -2.78
C GLY A 226 -30.28 3.59 -2.46
N VAL A 227 -30.07 2.69 -1.50
CA VAL A 227 -28.76 2.09 -1.23
C VAL A 227 -28.42 1.04 -2.28
N SER A 228 -29.35 0.15 -2.61
CA SER A 228 -29.14 -0.93 -3.58
C SER A 228 -29.04 -0.38 -5.01
N ALA A 229 -29.91 0.55 -5.40
CA ALA A 229 -29.90 1.18 -6.72
C ALA A 229 -28.61 2.00 -6.97
N VAL A 230 -28.16 2.76 -5.96
CA VAL A 230 -26.89 3.52 -6.06
C VAL A 230 -25.70 2.58 -6.14
N ARG A 231 -25.63 1.51 -5.33
CA ARG A 231 -24.52 0.55 -5.41
C ARG A 231 -24.45 -0.09 -6.79
N HIS A 232 -25.58 -0.56 -7.32
CA HIS A 232 -25.63 -1.12 -8.67
C HIS A 232 -25.19 -0.13 -9.75
N LEU A 233 -25.53 1.16 -9.59
CA LEU A 233 -25.06 2.23 -10.45
C LEU A 233 -23.54 2.38 -10.36
N VAL A 234 -22.97 2.47 -9.16
CA VAL A 234 -21.52 2.59 -8.98
C VAL A 234 -20.82 1.41 -9.65
N ASP A 235 -21.32 0.19 -9.47
CA ASP A 235 -20.75 -1.01 -10.09
C ASP A 235 -20.79 -0.94 -11.62
N LYS A 236 -21.93 -0.53 -12.20
CA LYS A 236 -22.09 -0.39 -13.66
C LYS A 236 -21.25 0.74 -14.24
N LEU A 237 -21.18 1.85 -13.52
CA LEU A 237 -20.40 3.00 -13.89
C LEU A 237 -18.90 2.67 -13.86
N GLU A 238 -18.44 2.03 -12.78
CA GLU A 238 -17.08 1.54 -12.66
C GLU A 238 -16.75 0.53 -13.77
N GLN A 239 -17.67 -0.39 -14.08
CA GLN A 239 -17.49 -1.35 -15.18
C GLN A 239 -17.22 -0.62 -16.50
N HIS A 240 -18.10 0.31 -16.89
CA HIS A 240 -17.92 1.06 -18.13
C HIS A 240 -16.70 1.98 -18.10
N LEU A 241 -16.33 2.49 -16.93
CA LEU A 241 -15.13 3.32 -16.80
C LEU A 241 -13.85 2.52 -16.81
N ARG A 242 -13.87 1.25 -16.39
CA ARG A 242 -12.75 0.32 -16.62
C ARG A 242 -12.57 0.06 -18.11
N GLU A 243 -13.66 -0.24 -18.84
CA GLU A 243 -13.63 -0.42 -20.29
C GLU A 243 -13.08 0.83 -20.99
N LEU A 244 -13.59 2.01 -20.63
CA LEU A 244 -13.12 3.28 -21.19
C LEU A 244 -11.68 3.63 -20.83
N ARG A 245 -11.19 3.27 -19.65
CA ARG A 245 -9.77 3.48 -19.27
C ARG A 245 -8.82 2.64 -20.11
N LEU A 246 -9.25 1.48 -20.60
CA LEU A 246 -8.43 0.67 -21.52
C LEU A 246 -8.23 1.38 -22.86
N GLU A 247 -9.24 2.10 -23.33
CA GLU A 247 -9.21 2.85 -24.59
C GLU A 247 -8.60 4.25 -24.43
N HIS A 248 -8.82 4.88 -23.27
CA HIS A 248 -8.40 6.24 -22.95
C HIS A 248 -7.71 6.28 -21.57
N PRO A 249 -6.43 5.87 -21.47
CA PRO A 249 -5.74 5.76 -20.19
C PRO A 249 -5.53 7.11 -19.47
N ALA A 250 -5.66 8.23 -20.19
CA ALA A 250 -5.62 9.58 -19.61
C ALA A 250 -6.99 10.04 -19.07
N ALA A 251 -8.08 9.35 -19.41
CA ALA A 251 -9.42 9.70 -19.00
C ALA A 251 -9.79 9.08 -17.65
N TYR A 252 -10.56 9.83 -16.86
CA TYR A 252 -10.88 9.41 -15.51
C TYR A 252 -12.06 10.20 -14.96
N HIS A 253 -12.54 9.73 -13.81
CA HIS A 253 -13.76 10.21 -13.20
C HIS A 253 -13.64 10.35 -11.69
N THR A 254 -14.44 11.25 -11.14
CA THR A 254 -14.77 11.33 -9.71
C THR A 254 -16.20 10.87 -9.51
N LEU A 255 -16.53 10.40 -8.31
CA LEU A 255 -17.88 10.10 -7.90
C LEU A 255 -18.10 10.67 -6.49
N ALA A 256 -19.08 11.54 -6.33
CA ALA A 256 -19.51 12.10 -5.05
C ALA A 256 -20.98 11.76 -4.80
N ARG A 257 -21.35 11.46 -3.55
CA ARG A 257 -22.72 11.14 -3.16
C ARG A 257 -23.22 12.14 -2.13
N ASP A 258 -24.44 12.62 -2.35
CA ASP A 258 -25.20 13.45 -1.40
C ASP A 258 -26.66 12.99 -1.38
N GLY A 259 -27.02 12.20 -0.36
CA GLY A 259 -28.34 11.57 -0.23
C GLY A 259 -28.70 10.67 -1.41
N HIS A 260 -29.73 11.10 -2.18
CA HIS A 260 -30.23 10.45 -3.39
C HIS A 260 -29.53 10.93 -4.67
N THR A 261 -28.60 11.86 -4.55
CA THR A 261 -27.86 12.46 -5.66
C THR A 261 -26.47 11.84 -5.74
N CYS A 262 -26.08 11.46 -6.95
CA CYS A 262 -24.72 11.04 -7.28
C CYS A 262 -24.16 11.98 -8.35
N THR A 263 -22.99 12.55 -8.13
CA THR A 263 -22.31 13.45 -9.06
C THR A 263 -21.06 12.77 -9.58
N ALA A 264 -21.00 12.52 -10.88
CA ALA A 264 -19.82 12.01 -11.56
C ALA A 264 -19.14 13.14 -12.35
N GLY A 265 -17.89 13.47 -12.03
CA GLY A 265 -17.09 14.40 -12.84
C GLY A 265 -16.19 13.60 -13.76
N PHE A 266 -16.09 13.95 -15.04
CA PHE A 266 -15.23 13.30 -16.04
C PHE A 266 -14.20 14.27 -16.59
N TYR A 267 -13.00 13.77 -16.83
CA TYR A 267 -11.84 14.59 -17.15
C TYR A 267 -10.86 13.86 -18.07
N GLY A 268 -9.95 14.62 -18.69
CA GLY A 268 -8.77 14.08 -19.39
C GLY A 268 -9.03 13.59 -20.82
N ALA A 269 -10.23 13.76 -21.35
CA ALA A 269 -10.53 13.53 -22.75
C ALA A 269 -11.16 14.78 -23.36
N THR A 270 -10.73 15.15 -24.57
CA THR A 270 -11.47 16.08 -25.39
C THR A 270 -12.89 15.55 -25.52
N THR A 271 -13.85 16.43 -25.29
CA THR A 271 -15.21 16.07 -24.88
C THR A 271 -15.87 15.10 -25.86
N GLU A 272 -15.66 15.18 -27.17
CA GLU A 272 -16.49 14.42 -28.10
C GLU A 272 -16.29 12.90 -28.15
N GLU A 273 -15.05 12.40 -28.14
CA GLU A 273 -14.76 10.96 -28.30
C GLU A 273 -15.09 10.17 -27.04
N PHE A 274 -14.90 10.79 -25.87
CA PHE A 274 -15.17 10.18 -24.58
C PHE A 274 -16.61 10.39 -24.11
N LEU A 275 -17.23 11.53 -24.41
CA LEU A 275 -18.61 11.79 -24.03
C LEU A 275 -19.57 10.84 -24.73
N ARG A 276 -19.38 10.54 -26.01
CA ARG A 276 -20.39 9.82 -26.79
C ARG A 276 -20.62 8.38 -26.29
N PRO A 277 -19.58 7.56 -26.01
CA PRO A 277 -19.76 6.25 -25.39
C PRO A 277 -20.39 6.34 -24.00
N LEU A 278 -19.97 7.33 -23.23
CA LEU A 278 -20.40 7.54 -21.85
C LEU A 278 -21.87 7.96 -21.78
N LEU A 279 -22.28 8.93 -22.59
CA LEU A 279 -23.68 9.34 -22.80
C LEU A 279 -24.54 8.16 -23.27
N ARG A 280 -24.03 7.29 -24.15
CA ARG A 280 -24.75 6.08 -24.59
C ARG A 280 -24.90 5.06 -23.45
N ALA A 281 -23.85 4.84 -22.67
CA ALA A 281 -23.88 3.99 -21.50
C ALA A 281 -24.91 4.52 -20.48
N PHE A 282 -24.90 5.82 -20.22
CA PHE A 282 -25.85 6.47 -19.32
C PHE A 282 -27.28 6.49 -19.85
N ALA A 283 -27.49 6.65 -21.16
CA ALA A 283 -28.81 6.53 -21.77
C ALA A 283 -29.42 5.13 -21.57
N LYS A 284 -28.60 4.08 -21.51
CA LYS A 284 -29.06 2.72 -21.16
C LYS A 284 -29.43 2.59 -19.68
N LEU A 285 -28.81 3.38 -18.82
CA LEU A 285 -29.09 3.42 -17.38
C LEU A 285 -30.24 4.39 -17.04
N ALA A 286 -30.58 5.32 -17.96
CA ALA A 286 -31.64 6.34 -17.83
C ALA A 286 -33.00 5.84 -17.29
N PRO A 287 -33.50 4.64 -17.64
CA PRO A 287 -34.77 4.14 -17.08
C PRO A 287 -34.74 3.93 -15.55
N SER A 288 -33.56 3.92 -14.94
CA SER A 288 -33.37 3.80 -13.49
C SER A 288 -33.29 5.15 -12.77
N PHE A 289 -33.48 6.28 -13.48
CA PHE A 289 -33.29 7.62 -12.93
C PHE A 289 -34.50 8.53 -13.10
N ALA A 290 -34.66 9.44 -12.15
CA ALA A 290 -35.62 10.53 -12.24
C ALA A 290 -35.11 11.67 -13.12
N ASP A 291 -33.79 11.94 -13.09
CA ASP A 291 -33.15 13.02 -13.86
C ASP A 291 -31.66 12.75 -14.09
N VAL A 292 -31.16 13.16 -15.26
CA VAL A 292 -29.73 13.24 -15.58
C VAL A 292 -29.42 14.62 -16.15
N THR A 293 -28.61 15.42 -15.43
CA THR A 293 -28.18 16.74 -15.89
C THR A 293 -26.68 16.75 -16.20
N TRP A 294 -26.32 17.34 -17.34
CA TRP A 294 -24.95 17.51 -17.80
C TRP A 294 -24.53 18.97 -17.62
N ARG A 295 -23.36 19.21 -17.02
CA ARG A 295 -22.75 20.55 -16.87
C ARG A 295 -21.30 20.53 -17.32
#